data_AF-A0A495B5H1-F1
#
_entry.id   AF-A0A495B5H1-F1
#
_cell.length_a   1.000
_cell.length_b   1.000
_cell.length_c   1.000
_cell.angle_alpha   90.00
_cell.angle_beta   90.00
_cell.angle_gamma   90.00
#
_symmetry.space_group_name_H-M   'P 1'
#
loop_
_entity.id
_entity.type
_entity.pdbx_description
1 polymer ?
#
loop_
_entity_poly.entity_id
_entity_poly.type
_entity_poly.pdbx_seq_one_letter_code
_entity_poly.pdbx_strand_id
1 'polypeptide(L)' 'MMLSCREASRLISDAMDRKLSRYEQVSLQFHLLLCQNCRHFRQQMATLRAGIREGRQR' A
#
# COMPACT_ATOMS: atom_id res chain seq x y z
N MET A 1 1.74 -15.90 -9.92
CA MET A 1 1.40 -14.83 -10.88
C MET A 1 2.20 -13.60 -10.47
N MET A 2 3.11 -13.12 -11.31
CA MET A 2 4.01 -12.02 -10.95
C MET A 2 3.22 -10.73 -10.80
N LEU A 3 2.98 -10.33 -9.56
CA LEU A 3 2.39 -9.03 -9.25
C LEU A 3 3.40 -7.96 -9.67
N SER A 4 3.07 -7.14 -10.65
CA SER A 4 3.97 -6.10 -11.15
C SER A 4 4.05 -4.93 -10.17
N CYS A 5 5.14 -4.14 -10.22
CA CYS A 5 5.26 -2.93 -9.39
C CYS A 5 4.08 -1.96 -9.61
N ARG A 6 3.52 -1.91 -10.82
CA ARG A 6 2.35 -1.08 -11.15
C ARG A 6 1.08 -1.58 -10.44
N GLU A 7 0.85 -2.88 -10.45
CA GLU A 7 -0.27 -3.49 -9.73
C GLU A 7 -0.10 -3.37 -8.22
N ALA A 8 1.13 -3.53 -7.70
CA ALA A 8 1.43 -3.31 -6.30
C ALA A 8 1.09 -1.88 -5.86
N SER A 9 1.52 -0.88 -6.63
CA SER A 9 1.20 0.52 -6.36
C SER A 9 -0.31 0.79 -6.44
N ARG A 10 -1.02 0.16 -7.40
CA ARG A 10 -2.48 0.26 -7.48
C ARG A 10 -3.14 -0.37 -6.25
N LEU A 11 -2.73 -1.56 -5.81
CA LEU A 11 -3.24 -2.20 -4.59
C LEU A 11 -2.94 -1.39 -3.33
N ILE A 12 -1.77 -0.74 -3.25
CA ILE A 12 -1.42 0.15 -2.14
C ILE A 12 -2.36 1.36 -2.11
N SER A 13 -2.65 1.97 -3.26
CA SER A 13 -3.63 3.05 -3.38
C SER A 13 -5.03 2.58 -3.01
N ASP A 14 -5.47 1.45 -3.58
CA ASP A 14 -6.75 0.84 -3.28
C ASP A 14 -6.90 0.53 -1.78
N ALA A 15 -5.82 0.13 -1.09
CA ALA A 15 -5.85 -0.10 0.36
C ALA A 15 -6.12 1.17 1.19
N MET A 16 -5.96 2.35 0.59
CA MET A 16 -6.32 3.63 1.21
C MET A 16 -7.83 3.87 1.15
N ASP A 17 -8.45 3.56 0.02
CA ASP A 17 -9.87 3.81 -0.24
C ASP A 17 -10.77 2.64 0.18
N ARG A 18 -10.35 1.41 -0.10
CA ARG A 18 -11.07 0.16 0.19
C ARG A 18 -10.21 -0.83 0.98
N LYS A 19 -10.86 -1.77 1.66
CA LYS A 19 -10.16 -2.92 2.25
C LYS A 19 -9.82 -3.91 1.13
N LEU A 20 -8.54 -4.26 1.01
CA LEU A 20 -8.09 -5.31 0.09
C LEU A 20 -8.60 -6.69 0.54
N SER A 21 -8.83 -7.58 -0.42
CA SER A 21 -9.10 -8.99 -0.17
C SER A 21 -7.87 -9.69 0.42
N ARG A 22 -8.09 -10.77 1.18
CA ARG A 22 -7.00 -11.54 1.81
C ARG A 22 -5.97 -12.02 0.78
N TYR A 23 -6.42 -12.42 -0.41
CA TYR A 23 -5.54 -12.84 -1.51
C TYR A 23 -4.68 -11.69 -2.05
N GLU A 24 -5.26 -10.50 -2.22
CA GLU A 24 -4.54 -9.30 -2.67
C GLU A 24 -3.51 -8.87 -1.62
N GLN A 25 -3.86 -8.94 -0.34
CA GLN A 25 -2.94 -8.62 0.77
C GLN A 25 -1.74 -9.56 0.81
N VAL A 26 -1.94 -10.87 0.68
CA VAL A 26 -0.84 -11.85 0.68
C VAL A 26 0.06 -11.65 -0.53
N SER A 27 -0.54 -11.45 -1.71
CA SER A 27 0.21 -11.23 -2.95
C SER A 27 1.03 -9.95 -2.91
N LEU A 28 0.45 -8.87 -2.37
CA LEU A 28 1.14 -7.60 -2.15
C LEU A 28 2.27 -7.77 -1.12
N GLN A 29 2.03 -8.44 0.01
CA GLN A 29 3.08 -8.69 1.03
C GLN A 29 4.26 -9.45 0.43
N PHE A 30 4.00 -10.49 -0.38
CA PHE A 30 5.05 -11.23 -1.07
C PHE A 30 5.85 -10.34 -2.03
N HIS A 31 5.18 -9.49 -2.81
CA HIS A 31 5.85 -8.53 -3.69
C HIS A 31 6.71 -7.53 -2.90
N LEU A 32 6.23 -7.02 -1.76
CA LEU A 32 6.96 -6.06 -0.92
C LEU A 32 8.18 -6.68 -0.22
N LEU A 33 8.25 -8.01 -0.10
CA LEU A 33 9.46 -8.70 0.36
C LEU A 33 10.56 -8.68 -0.70
N LEU A 34 10.19 -8.75 -1.98
CA LEU A 34 11.13 -8.76 -3.10
C LEU A 34 11.47 -7.36 -3.61
N CYS A 35 10.53 -6.41 -3.55
CA CYS A 35 10.67 -5.06 -4.08
C CYS A 35 10.68 -4.01 -2.95
N GLN A 36 11.87 -3.47 -2.67
CA GLN A 36 12.06 -2.41 -1.68
C GLN A 36 11.38 -1.09 -2.09
N ASN A 37 11.34 -0.78 -3.40
CA ASN A 37 10.72 0.45 -3.89
C ASN A 37 9.22 0.52 -3.54
N CYS A 38 8.49 -0.57 -3.80
CA CYS A 38 7.07 -0.65 -3.44
C CYS A 38 6.86 -0.64 -1.90
N ARG A 39 7.81 -1.16 -1.12
CA ARG A 39 7.79 -1.08 0.35
C ARG A 39 7.88 0.36 0.84
N HIS A 40 8.82 1.14 0.30
CA HIS A 40 8.95 2.56 0.63
C HIS A 40 7.70 3.34 0.22
N PHE A 41 7.14 3.04 -0.96
CA PHE A 41 5.89 3.67 -1.42
C PHE A 41 4.73 3.40 -0.46
N ARG A 42 4.56 2.15 0.03
CA ARG A 42 3.55 1.81 1.04
C ARG A 42 3.74 2.62 2.32
N GLN A 43 4.97 2.78 2.79
CA GLN A 43 5.28 3.56 3.98
C GLN A 43 4.97 5.05 3.79
N GLN A 44 5.35 5.64 2.66
CA GLN A 44 5.03 7.03 2.33
C GLN A 44 3.50 7.26 2.35
N MET A 45 2.73 6.37 1.73
CA MET A 45 1.27 6.45 1.74
C MET A 45 0.67 6.31 3.15
N ALA A 46 1.24 5.46 4.00
CA ALA A 46 0.80 5.33 5.40
C ALA A 46 1.08 6.61 6.20
N THR A 47 2.24 7.23 6.00
CA THR A 47 2.59 8.52 6.63
C THR A 47 1.67 9.64 6.17
N LEU A 48 1.37 9.73 4.87
CA LEU A 48 0.41 10.69 4.33
C LEU A 48 -0.97 10.50 4.96
N ARG A 49 -1.45 9.25 5.08
CA ARG A 49 -2.72 8.94 5.73
C ARG A 49 -2.74 9.31 7.21
N ALA A 50 -1.62 9.13 7.92
CA ALA A 50 -1.49 9.52 9.31
C ALA A 50 -1.57 11.05 9.47
N GLY A 51 -0.84 11.80 8.64
CA GLY A 51 -0.88 13.27 8.66
C GLY A 51 -2.25 13.86 8.32
N ILE A 52 -2.98 13.28 7.36
CA ILE A 52 -4.36 13.69 7.05
C ILE A 52 -5.30 13.47 8.24
N ARG A 53 -5.12 12.38 8.99
CA ARG A 53 -5.94 12.10 10.18
C ARG A 53 -5.62 13.03 11.34
N GLU A 54 -4.37 13.44 11.47
CA GLU A 54 -3.92 14.40 12.49
C GLU A 54 -4.37 15.83 12.18
N GLY A 55 -4.28 16.25 10.91
CA GLY A 55 -4.73 17.57 10.46
C GLY A 55 -6.26 17.77 10.52
N ARG A 56 -7.05 16.68 10.56
CA ARG A 56 -8.51 16.75 10.74
C ARG A 56 -8.94 16.93 12.21
N GLN A 57 -8.00 16.86 13.15
CA GLN A 57 -8.26 17.02 14.60
C GLN A 57 -7.83 18.39 15.14
N ARG A 58 -7.35 19.30 14.28
CA ARG A 58 -7.06 20.70 14.62
C ARG A 58 -8.11 21.63 14.05
#